data_AF-A0A7X8T6B5-F1
#
_entry.id   AF-A0A7X8T6B5-F1
#
_cell.length_a   1.000
_cell.length_b   1.000
_cell.length_c   1.000
_cell.angle_alpha   90.00
_cell.angle_beta   90.00
_cell.angle_gamma   90.00
#
_symmetry.space_group_name_H-M   'P 1'
#
loop_
_entity.id
_entity.type
_entity.pdbx_description
1 polymer ?
#
loop_
_entity_poly.entity_id
_entity_poly.type
_entity_poly.pdbx_seq_one_letter_code
_entity_poly.pdbx_strand_id
1 'polypeptide(L)'
;MAYDEFEIDRIKHALGDMCTAWAHLEEACFSILFFIMGTEDTAYQLIRNELDFRRAIQVCKGHAVANHWHDHCDHIPVLVDMIDGDIRVNRNRYVHDPIYYYGSESFERHTYKTRFKKVPFNKLEILLGDYAPISSDEIYALSRAIRALENYAGSIIQFYDWLEGEEDYLWGKSMASAQLSAYFAISEYTQLTKSRGSAG
;
A
#
# COMPACT_ATOMS: atom_id res chain seq x y z
N MET A 1 26.10 18.87 11.17
CA MET A 1 24.98 19.78 10.87
C MET A 1 24.53 19.70 9.41
N ALA A 2 25.40 19.72 8.40
CA ALA A 2 24.96 19.62 6.99
C ALA A 2 24.38 18.26 6.55
N TYR A 3 24.80 17.15 7.19
CA TYR A 3 24.31 15.80 6.86
C TYR A 3 22.86 15.54 7.33
N ASP A 4 22.42 16.33 8.31
CA ASP A 4 21.15 16.17 9.01
C ASP A 4 20.00 16.85 8.24
N GLU A 5 20.22 18.07 7.73
CA GLU A 5 19.27 18.75 6.85
C GLU A 5 18.99 17.98 5.55
N PHE A 6 20.00 17.31 5.00
CA PHE A 6 19.86 16.52 3.77
C PHE A 6 18.92 15.32 3.95
N GLU A 7 19.03 14.58 5.05
CA GLU A 7 18.15 13.42 5.28
C GLU A 7 16.73 13.86 5.68
N ILE A 8 16.57 14.97 6.41
CA ILE A 8 15.26 15.58 6.67
C ILE A 8 14.54 15.85 5.35
N ASP A 9 15.20 16.52 4.40
CA ASP A 9 14.58 16.87 3.12
C ASP A 9 14.31 15.63 2.28
N ARG A 10 15.21 14.63 2.28
CA ARG A 10 14.95 13.34 1.61
C ARG A 10 13.74 12.61 2.19
N ILE A 11 13.55 12.61 3.51
CA ILE A 11 12.37 12.00 4.14
C ILE A 11 11.09 12.74 3.74
N LYS A 12 11.10 14.08 3.73
CA LYS A 12 9.95 14.88 3.26
C LYS A 12 9.60 14.54 1.81
N HIS A 13 10.59 14.50 0.93
CA HIS A 13 10.39 14.15 -0.47
C HIS A 13 9.88 12.72 -0.63
N ALA A 14 10.47 11.75 0.08
CA ALA A 14 10.04 10.37 0.06
C ALA A 14 8.58 10.21 0.54
N LEU A 15 8.17 10.93 1.59
CA LEU A 15 6.79 10.95 2.07
C LEU A 15 5.84 11.57 1.03
N GLY A 16 6.24 12.67 0.40
CA GLY A 16 5.47 13.29 -0.68
C GLY A 16 5.27 12.35 -1.88
N ASP A 17 6.32 11.67 -2.31
CA ASP A 17 6.29 10.69 -3.39
C ASP A 17 5.43 9.48 -3.04
N MET A 18 5.52 8.99 -1.79
CA MET A 18 4.69 7.91 -1.26
C MET A 18 3.20 8.28 -1.30
N CYS A 19 2.85 9.48 -0.82
CA CYS A 19 1.46 9.96 -0.83
C CYS A 19 0.92 10.13 -2.25
N THR A 20 1.74 10.64 -3.18
CA THR A 20 1.37 10.76 -4.59
C THR A 20 1.14 9.38 -5.23
N ALA A 21 2.06 8.44 -5.01
CA ALA A 21 1.91 7.06 -5.48
C ALA A 21 0.64 6.41 -4.91
N TRP A 22 0.34 6.65 -3.64
CA TRP A 22 -0.86 6.13 -3.00
C TRP A 22 -2.14 6.68 -3.63
N ALA A 23 -2.19 7.99 -3.88
CA ALA A 23 -3.35 8.62 -4.51
C ALA A 23 -3.62 8.06 -5.92
N HIS A 24 -2.57 7.74 -6.68
CA HIS A 24 -2.70 7.11 -7.99
C HIS A 24 -3.18 5.67 -7.90
N LEU A 25 -2.66 4.87 -6.96
CA LEU A 25 -3.15 3.52 -6.72
C LEU A 25 -4.63 3.52 -6.32
N GLU A 26 -5.02 4.47 -5.47
CA GLU A 26 -6.40 4.67 -5.05
C GLU A 26 -7.30 4.99 -6.25
N GLU A 27 -6.89 5.91 -7.11
CA GLU A 27 -7.57 6.21 -8.38
C GLU A 27 -7.79 4.95 -9.23
N ALA A 28 -6.72 4.18 -9.48
CA ALA A 28 -6.80 2.96 -10.30
C ALA A 28 -7.77 1.92 -9.71
N CYS A 29 -7.75 1.73 -8.39
CA CYS A 29 -8.66 0.81 -7.72
C CYS A 29 -10.13 1.29 -7.76
N PHE A 30 -10.37 2.61 -7.70
CA PHE A 30 -11.70 3.16 -7.93
C PHE A 30 -12.15 2.96 -9.38
N SER A 31 -11.27 3.15 -10.37
CA SER A 31 -11.58 2.83 -11.78
C SER A 31 -12.01 1.36 -11.94
N ILE A 32 -11.31 0.41 -11.30
CA ILE A 32 -11.71 -1.00 -11.28
C ILE A 32 -13.11 -1.17 -10.66
N LEU A 33 -13.38 -0.53 -9.51
CA LEU A 33 -14.70 -0.61 -8.86
C LEU A 33 -15.81 -0.14 -9.80
N PHE A 34 -15.62 1.00 -10.47
CA PHE A 34 -16.64 1.58 -11.33
C PHE A 34 -16.87 0.76 -12.61
N PHE A 35 -15.80 0.24 -13.20
CA PHE A 35 -15.91 -0.70 -14.31
C PHE A 35 -16.78 -1.90 -13.91
N ILE A 36 -16.50 -2.47 -12.74
CA ILE A 36 -17.22 -3.62 -12.21
C ILE A 36 -18.69 -3.31 -11.91
N MET A 37 -18.99 -2.11 -11.38
CA MET A 37 -20.35 -1.72 -11.03
C MET A 37 -21.20 -1.27 -12.24
N GLY A 38 -20.58 -0.98 -13.39
CA GLY A 38 -21.28 -0.49 -14.58
C GLY A 38 -22.00 0.85 -14.35
N THR A 39 -21.43 1.74 -13.53
CA THR A 39 -22.06 3.00 -13.10
C THR A 39 -21.70 4.17 -14.00
N GLU A 40 -22.65 5.09 -14.20
CA GLU A 40 -22.43 6.37 -14.92
C GLU A 40 -21.47 7.33 -14.17
N ASP A 41 -20.78 8.19 -14.91
CA ASP A 41 -19.81 9.18 -14.40
C ASP A 41 -20.34 10.09 -13.27
N THR A 42 -21.64 10.33 -13.20
CA THR A 42 -22.23 11.17 -12.14
C THR A 42 -22.22 10.47 -10.77
N ALA A 43 -22.25 9.13 -10.75
CA ALA A 43 -22.14 8.34 -9.53
C ALA A 43 -20.69 8.25 -9.02
N TYR A 44 -19.69 8.47 -9.90
CA TYR A 44 -18.27 8.39 -9.59
C TYR A 44 -17.88 9.29 -8.41
N GLN A 45 -18.20 10.59 -8.48
CA GLN A 45 -17.78 11.55 -7.45
C GLN A 45 -18.48 11.31 -6.12
N LEU A 46 -19.76 10.90 -6.16
CA LEU A 46 -20.53 10.60 -4.96
C LEU A 46 -20.00 9.36 -4.25
N ILE A 47 -19.74 8.27 -4.99
CA ILE A 47 -19.19 7.04 -4.41
C ILE A 47 -17.79 7.28 -3.86
N ARG A 48 -16.93 8.01 -4.58
CA ARG A 48 -15.58 8.33 -4.11
C ARG A 48 -15.57 9.13 -2.81
N ASN A 49 -16.51 10.08 -2.65
CA ASN A 49 -16.58 10.91 -1.45
C ASN A 49 -17.15 10.17 -0.23
N GLU A 50 -18.04 9.20 -0.46
CA GLU A 50 -18.74 8.48 0.62
C GLU A 50 -18.06 7.16 1.01
N LEU A 51 -17.30 6.55 0.10
CA LEU A 51 -16.69 5.24 0.29
C LEU A 51 -15.21 5.36 0.65
N ASP A 52 -14.86 5.01 1.88
CA ASP A 52 -13.45 4.83 2.28
C ASP A 52 -12.76 3.81 1.37
N PHE A 53 -11.50 4.08 1.01
CA PHE A 53 -10.72 3.27 0.08
C PHE A 53 -10.68 1.79 0.47
N ARG A 54 -10.53 1.49 1.77
CA ARG A 54 -10.53 0.09 2.24
C ARG A 54 -11.86 -0.60 1.94
N ARG A 55 -12.98 0.10 2.10
CA ARG A 55 -14.31 -0.45 1.79
C ARG A 55 -14.47 -0.63 0.28
N ALA A 56 -13.99 0.32 -0.52
CA ALA A 56 -14.01 0.25 -1.98
C ALA A 56 -13.34 -1.03 -2.51
N ILE A 57 -12.09 -1.28 -2.10
CA ILE A 57 -11.35 -2.48 -2.55
C ILE A 57 -11.98 -3.80 -2.04
N GLN A 58 -12.64 -3.78 -0.88
CA GLN A 58 -13.36 -4.96 -0.38
C GLN A 58 -14.64 -5.23 -1.17
N VAL A 59 -15.33 -4.20 -1.66
CA VAL A 59 -16.44 -4.36 -2.61
C VAL A 59 -15.93 -4.95 -3.92
N CYS A 60 -14.80 -4.47 -4.46
CA CYS A 60 -14.18 -5.06 -5.65
C CYS A 60 -13.89 -6.56 -5.47
N LYS A 61 -13.27 -6.93 -4.34
CA LYS A 61 -12.98 -8.33 -4.01
C LYS A 61 -14.25 -9.17 -3.92
N GLY A 62 -15.27 -8.69 -3.19
CA GLY A 62 -16.54 -9.39 -3.04
C GLY A 62 -17.25 -9.60 -4.36
N HIS A 63 -17.27 -8.58 -5.23
CA HIS A 63 -17.87 -8.66 -6.55
C HIS A 63 -17.12 -9.63 -7.47
N ALA A 64 -15.79 -9.58 -7.49
CA ALA A 64 -14.96 -10.49 -8.29
C ALA A 64 -15.20 -11.96 -7.90
N VAL A 65 -15.28 -12.25 -6.60
CA VAL A 65 -15.56 -13.60 -6.08
C VAL A 65 -16.99 -14.04 -6.41
N ALA A 66 -17.99 -13.18 -6.19
CA ALA A 66 -19.39 -13.54 -6.38
C ALA A 66 -19.74 -13.84 -7.83
N ASN A 67 -19.07 -13.19 -8.77
CA ASN A 67 -19.41 -13.32 -10.18
C ASN A 67 -18.63 -14.41 -10.92
N HIS A 68 -17.58 -15.01 -10.33
CA HIS A 68 -16.74 -16.03 -11.01
C HIS A 68 -16.39 -15.66 -12.47
N TRP A 69 -16.25 -14.36 -12.74
CA TRP A 69 -16.20 -13.81 -14.09
C TRP A 69 -14.81 -14.07 -14.70
N HIS A 70 -14.66 -15.24 -15.33
CA HIS A 70 -13.47 -15.66 -16.08
C HIS A 70 -12.18 -15.79 -15.24
N ASP A 71 -11.21 -16.55 -15.73
CA ASP A 71 -9.91 -16.85 -15.07
C ASP A 71 -9.07 -15.58 -14.73
N HIS A 72 -9.57 -14.39 -15.07
CA HIS A 72 -8.88 -13.11 -14.96
C HIS A 72 -9.37 -12.23 -13.79
N CYS A 73 -10.59 -12.47 -13.28
CA CYS A 73 -11.05 -11.81 -12.05
C CYS A 73 -10.26 -12.26 -10.81
N ASP A 74 -9.52 -13.38 -10.89
CA ASP A 74 -8.63 -13.87 -9.81
C ASP A 74 -7.53 -12.86 -9.45
N HIS A 75 -7.17 -11.97 -10.37
CA HIS A 75 -6.18 -10.92 -10.12
C HIS A 75 -6.67 -9.85 -9.14
N ILE A 76 -7.98 -9.57 -9.07
CA ILE A 76 -8.54 -8.55 -8.16
C ILE A 76 -8.41 -8.98 -6.69
N PRO A 77 -8.87 -10.17 -6.25
CA PRO A 77 -8.65 -10.63 -4.89
C PRO A 77 -7.17 -10.58 -4.48
N VAL A 78 -6.26 -10.98 -5.38
CA VAL A 78 -4.82 -10.95 -5.13
C VAL A 78 -4.30 -9.51 -4.96
N LEU A 79 -4.68 -8.59 -5.85
CA LEU A 79 -4.33 -7.17 -5.74
C LEU A 79 -4.81 -6.61 -4.39
N VAL A 80 -6.08 -6.86 -4.04
CA VAL A 80 -6.68 -6.38 -2.79
C VAL A 80 -5.91 -6.94 -1.59
N ASP A 81 -5.57 -8.22 -1.58
CA ASP A 81 -4.82 -8.84 -0.49
C ASP A 81 -3.39 -8.28 -0.36
N MET A 82 -2.74 -7.96 -1.49
CA MET A 82 -1.43 -7.30 -1.47
C MET A 82 -1.50 -5.86 -0.92
N ILE A 83 -2.56 -5.11 -1.25
CA ILE A 83 -2.80 -3.76 -0.73
C ILE A 83 -3.11 -3.82 0.77
N ASP A 84 -4.06 -4.67 1.17
CA ASP A 84 -4.56 -4.77 2.55
C ASP A 84 -3.59 -5.43 3.52
N GLY A 85 -2.57 -6.13 3.01
CA GLY A 85 -1.46 -6.67 3.79
C GLY A 85 -0.58 -5.57 4.38
N ASP A 86 0.74 -5.72 4.25
CA ASP A 86 1.69 -4.83 4.92
C ASP A 86 1.69 -3.41 4.33
N ILE A 87 1.29 -3.23 3.07
CA ILE A 87 1.46 -1.95 2.36
C ILE A 87 0.52 -0.86 2.90
N ARG A 88 -0.80 -1.10 2.97
CA ARG A 88 -1.73 -0.10 3.54
C ARG A 88 -1.42 0.20 4.99
N VAL A 89 -1.11 -0.83 5.77
CA VAL A 89 -0.79 -0.67 7.20
C VAL A 89 0.44 0.21 7.37
N ASN A 90 1.52 -0.06 6.63
CA ASN A 90 2.74 0.73 6.73
C ASN A 90 2.57 2.15 6.18
N ARG A 91 1.86 2.35 5.06
CA ARG A 91 1.49 3.68 4.55
C ARG A 91 0.77 4.49 5.62
N ASN A 92 -0.28 3.92 6.21
CA ASN A 92 -1.05 4.60 7.25
C ASN A 92 -0.19 4.97 8.45
N ARG A 93 0.76 4.11 8.84
CA ARG A 93 1.72 4.44 9.90
C ARG A 93 2.61 5.63 9.52
N TYR A 94 3.15 5.69 8.32
CA TYR A 94 3.97 6.85 7.90
C TYR A 94 3.15 8.16 7.79
N VAL A 95 1.85 8.07 7.52
CA VAL A 95 0.97 9.25 7.44
C VAL A 95 0.48 9.71 8.81
N HIS A 96 0.20 8.78 9.74
CA HIS A 96 -0.50 9.09 10.98
C HIS A 96 0.35 8.98 12.25
N ASP A 97 1.40 8.15 12.26
CA ASP A 97 2.27 8.07 13.42
C ASP A 97 3.22 9.29 13.43
N PRO A 98 3.40 9.96 14.58
CA PRO A 98 4.36 11.06 14.67
C PRO A 98 5.78 10.56 14.43
N ILE A 99 6.54 11.37 13.69
CA ILE A 99 7.95 11.14 13.38
C ILE A 99 8.76 12.18 14.17
N TYR A 100 9.63 11.71 15.04
CA TYR A 100 10.52 12.55 15.83
C TYR A 100 11.96 12.44 15.34
N TYR A 101 12.66 13.57 15.43
CA TYR A 101 14.09 13.67 15.16
C TYR A 101 14.84 13.69 16.50
N TYR A 102 15.76 12.74 16.69
CA TYR A 102 16.52 12.57 17.94
C TYR A 102 18.02 12.85 17.76
N GLY A 103 18.38 14.01 17.21
CA GLY A 103 19.79 14.34 17.03
C GLY A 103 20.51 13.42 16.04
N SER A 104 21.81 13.67 15.85
CA SER A 104 22.52 13.76 14.57
C SER A 104 22.33 12.72 13.45
N GLU A 105 21.66 11.57 13.63
CA GLU A 105 21.64 10.50 12.61
C GLU A 105 20.37 9.63 12.53
N SER A 106 19.33 9.84 13.35
CA SER A 106 18.17 8.93 13.34
C SER A 106 16.81 9.61 13.51
N PHE A 107 15.87 9.17 12.67
CA PHE A 107 14.44 9.47 12.79
C PHE A 107 13.72 8.26 13.35
N GLU A 108 12.78 8.50 14.26
CA GLU A 108 11.98 7.44 14.84
C GLU A 108 10.49 7.72 14.64
N ARG A 109 9.76 6.70 14.19
CA ARG A 109 8.30 6.70 14.15
C ARG A 109 7.77 6.16 15.45
N HIS A 110 6.85 6.89 16.06
CA HIS A 110 6.28 6.58 17.37
C HIS A 110 4.86 6.06 17.22
N THR A 111 4.64 4.81 17.61
CA THR A 111 3.30 4.24 17.69
C THR A 111 2.88 4.13 19.15
N TYR A 112 2.01 5.03 19.62
CA TYR A 112 1.49 4.97 21.00
C TYR A 112 0.47 3.84 21.14
N LYS A 113 0.81 2.78 21.89
CA LYS A 113 -0.07 1.65 22.19
C LYS A 113 0.18 1.20 23.62
N THR A 114 -0.86 1.24 24.47
CA THR A 114 -0.79 0.62 25.79
C THR A 114 -0.94 -0.88 25.64
N ARG A 115 0.17 -1.63 25.79
CA ARG A 115 0.13 -3.10 25.82
C ARG A 115 0.52 -3.62 27.20
N PHE A 116 -0.20 -4.64 27.64
CA PHE A 116 0.13 -5.39 28.85
C PHE A 116 0.85 -6.66 28.47
N LYS A 117 2.15 -6.77 28.79
CA LYS A 117 2.89 -8.02 28.61
C LYS A 117 2.84 -8.81 29.91
N LYS A 118 2.29 -10.02 29.86
CA LYS A 118 2.27 -10.93 31.01
C LYS A 118 3.66 -11.54 31.16
N VAL A 119 4.46 -10.97 32.06
CA VAL A 119 5.82 -11.44 32.38
C VAL A 119 5.71 -12.54 33.44
N PRO A 120 6.57 -13.59 33.48
CA PRO A 120 6.35 -14.78 34.32
C PRO A 120 6.42 -14.54 35.84
N PHE A 121 6.69 -13.32 36.31
CA PHE A 121 6.80 -13.00 37.73
C PHE A 121 6.20 -11.62 38.04
N ASN A 122 4.99 -11.56 38.59
CA ASN A 122 4.30 -10.45 39.32
C ASN A 122 4.52 -8.97 38.93
N LYS A 123 5.18 -8.67 37.81
CA LYS A 123 5.42 -7.32 37.29
C LYS A 123 4.64 -7.21 36.00
N LEU A 124 3.70 -6.26 35.98
CA LEU A 124 3.03 -5.83 34.76
C LEU A 124 3.97 -4.81 34.09
N GLU A 125 4.57 -5.17 32.97
CA GLU A 125 5.25 -4.18 32.14
C GLU A 125 4.19 -3.47 31.29
N ILE A 126 4.06 -2.16 31.52
CA ILE A 126 3.24 -1.27 30.68
C ILE A 126 4.17 -0.70 29.63
N LEU A 127 4.00 -1.13 28.39
CA LEU A 127 4.65 -0.50 27.23
C LEU A 127 3.74 0.63 26.77
N LEU A 128 4.28 1.86 26.72
CA LEU A 128 3.55 3.08 26.33
C LEU A 128 3.69 3.43 24.85
N GLY A 129 4.53 2.70 24.10
CA GLY A 129 4.67 2.87 22.66
C GLY A 129 5.64 1.86 22.04
N ASP A 130 5.52 1.70 20.72
CA ASP A 130 6.48 1.02 19.86
C ASP A 130 7.25 2.09 19.08
N TYR A 131 8.59 2.07 19.12
CA TYR A 131 9.47 3.00 18.43
C TYR A 131 10.19 2.26 17.29
N ALA A 132 10.20 2.82 16.09
CA ALA A 132 10.84 2.21 14.94
C ALA A 132 11.72 3.22 14.20
N PRO A 133 13.02 2.93 13.96
CA PRO A 133 13.86 3.80 13.17
C PRO A 133 13.33 3.87 11.74
N ILE A 134 13.39 5.05 11.13
CA ILE A 134 12.98 5.28 9.75
C ILE A 134 14.13 5.82 8.90
N SER A 135 14.00 5.75 7.58
CA SER A 135 14.95 6.34 6.61
C SER A 135 14.22 6.80 5.37
N SER A 136 14.84 7.65 4.57
CA SER A 136 14.30 7.95 3.24
C SER A 136 14.26 6.70 2.34
N ASP A 137 15.26 5.82 2.41
CA ASP A 137 15.37 4.65 1.55
C ASP A 137 14.23 3.63 1.76
N GLU A 138 13.82 3.38 3.01
CA GLU A 138 12.66 2.50 3.29
C GLU A 138 11.34 3.11 2.79
N ILE A 139 11.20 4.44 2.87
CA ILE A 139 9.99 5.14 2.39
C ILE A 139 9.97 5.08 0.87
N TYR A 140 11.11 5.29 0.21
CA TYR A 140 11.22 5.11 -1.25
C TYR A 140 10.96 3.68 -1.68
N ALA A 141 11.40 2.68 -0.93
CA ALA A 141 11.08 1.28 -1.20
C ALA A 141 9.57 1.02 -1.08
N LEU A 142 8.91 1.58 -0.06
CA LEU A 142 7.45 1.53 0.05
C LEU A 142 6.77 2.23 -1.13
N SER A 143 7.24 3.41 -1.54
CA SER A 143 6.74 4.12 -2.72
C SER A 143 6.85 3.29 -3.99
N ARG A 144 7.98 2.58 -4.19
CA ARG A 144 8.15 1.65 -5.32
C ARG A 144 7.17 0.49 -5.26
N ALA A 145 6.93 -0.08 -4.08
CA ALA A 145 5.93 -1.13 -3.90
C ALA A 145 4.51 -0.64 -4.23
N ILE A 146 4.15 0.58 -3.80
CA ILE A 146 2.87 1.22 -4.13
C ILE A 146 2.76 1.46 -5.65
N ARG A 147 3.80 1.98 -6.31
CA ARG A 147 3.84 2.15 -7.78
C ARG A 147 3.72 0.82 -8.52
N ALA A 148 4.31 -0.24 -8.00
CA ALA A 148 4.19 -1.57 -8.61
C ALA A 148 2.75 -2.10 -8.48
N LEU A 149 2.07 -1.83 -7.36
CA LEU A 149 0.64 -2.12 -7.20
C LEU A 149 -0.23 -1.25 -8.11
N GLU A 150 0.10 0.03 -8.29
CA GLU A 150 -0.58 0.93 -9.24
C GLU A 150 -0.48 0.36 -10.67
N ASN A 151 0.72 -0.05 -11.09
CA ASN A 151 0.93 -0.67 -12.40
C ASN A 151 0.14 -1.98 -12.54
N TYR A 152 0.06 -2.78 -11.47
CA TYR A 152 -0.74 -3.99 -11.47
C TYR A 152 -2.25 -3.68 -11.59
N ALA A 153 -2.76 -2.72 -10.83
CA ALA A 153 -4.14 -2.24 -10.98
C ALA A 153 -4.39 -1.70 -12.40
N GLY A 154 -3.48 -0.92 -12.96
CA GLY A 154 -3.55 -0.43 -14.34
C GLY A 154 -3.61 -1.54 -15.38
N SER A 155 -2.87 -2.64 -15.19
CA SER A 155 -2.95 -3.80 -16.08
C SER A 155 -4.30 -4.51 -16.02
N ILE A 156 -4.99 -4.48 -14.87
CA ILE A 156 -6.35 -5.00 -14.72
C ILE A 156 -7.34 -4.09 -15.44
N ILE A 157 -7.22 -2.76 -15.30
CA ILE A 157 -8.06 -1.79 -16.02
C ILE A 157 -7.92 -1.96 -17.53
N GLN A 158 -6.69 -2.01 -18.05
CA GLN A 158 -6.44 -2.19 -19.49
C GLN A 158 -7.05 -3.48 -20.03
N PHE A 159 -7.02 -4.55 -19.22
CA PHE A 159 -7.67 -5.80 -19.59
C PHE A 159 -9.20 -5.65 -19.68
N TYR A 160 -9.80 -4.91 -18.76
CA TYR A 160 -11.23 -4.62 -18.76
C TYR A 160 -11.67 -3.76 -19.94
N ASP A 161 -10.95 -2.67 -20.24
CA ASP A 161 -11.20 -1.84 -21.43
C ASP A 161 -11.13 -2.68 -22.73
N TRP A 162 -10.28 -3.72 -22.75
CA TRP A 162 -10.12 -4.61 -23.91
C TRP A 162 -11.28 -5.61 -24.08
N LEU A 163 -11.87 -6.13 -22.99
CA LEU A 163 -13.05 -7.01 -23.07
C LEU A 163 -14.25 -6.35 -23.77
N GLU A 164 -14.27 -5.02 -23.82
CA GLU A 164 -15.28 -4.24 -24.55
C GLU A 164 -14.96 -4.09 -26.06
N GLY A 165 -13.79 -4.53 -26.55
CA GLY A 165 -13.18 -3.98 -27.77
C GLY A 165 -12.70 -4.91 -28.90
N GLU A 166 -11.73 -5.83 -28.73
CA GLU A 166 -11.04 -6.42 -29.91
C GLU A 166 -10.25 -7.73 -29.63
N GLU A 167 -9.75 -8.42 -30.69
CA GLU A 167 -9.24 -9.81 -30.67
C GLU A 167 -7.98 -10.13 -29.82
N ASP A 168 -7.87 -11.42 -29.51
CA ASP A 168 -7.08 -12.12 -28.48
C ASP A 168 -5.63 -12.42 -28.90
N TYR A 169 -4.61 -11.94 -28.17
CA TYR A 169 -3.29 -12.58 -27.95
C TYR A 169 -2.34 -11.65 -27.17
N LEU A 170 -1.85 -12.07 -25.98
CA LEU A 170 -0.66 -11.62 -25.22
C LEU A 170 -0.86 -10.97 -23.82
N TRP A 171 -2.05 -10.55 -23.40
CA TRP A 171 -2.22 -9.73 -22.18
C TRP A 171 -2.28 -10.46 -20.83
N GLY A 172 -2.70 -11.73 -20.78
CA GLY A 172 -2.60 -12.51 -19.53
C GLY A 172 -1.16 -12.57 -18.97
N LYS A 173 -0.16 -12.40 -19.85
CA LYS A 173 1.26 -12.28 -19.46
C LYS A 173 1.61 -10.91 -18.87
N SER A 174 0.89 -9.83 -19.22
CA SER A 174 1.15 -8.49 -18.67
C SER A 174 0.65 -8.39 -17.23
N MET A 175 -0.56 -8.88 -16.93
CA MET A 175 -1.11 -8.89 -15.56
C MET A 175 -0.29 -9.77 -14.62
N ALA A 176 0.05 -10.99 -15.04
CA ALA A 176 0.90 -11.88 -14.25
C ALA A 176 2.31 -11.31 -14.01
N SER A 177 2.90 -10.64 -15.01
CA SER A 177 4.19 -9.95 -14.88
C SER A 177 4.10 -8.76 -13.92
N ALA A 178 3.02 -7.97 -13.99
CA ALA A 178 2.78 -6.84 -13.10
C ALA A 178 2.53 -7.30 -11.66
N GLN A 179 1.75 -8.37 -11.47
CA GLN A 179 1.57 -9.03 -10.17
C GLN A 179 2.91 -9.48 -9.57
N LEU A 180 3.76 -10.13 -10.37
CA LEU A 180 5.08 -10.59 -9.92
C LEU A 180 5.99 -9.42 -9.55
N SER A 181 5.96 -8.36 -10.34
CA SER A 181 6.71 -7.12 -10.07
C SER A 181 6.26 -6.46 -8.76
N ALA A 182 4.94 -6.41 -8.50
CA ALA A 182 4.40 -5.95 -7.23
C ALA A 182 4.86 -6.82 -6.06
N TYR A 183 4.80 -8.15 -6.21
CA TYR A 183 5.28 -9.07 -5.19
C TYR A 183 6.76 -8.86 -4.84
N PHE A 184 7.64 -8.69 -5.83
CA PHE A 184 9.05 -8.44 -5.60
C PHE A 184 9.32 -7.09 -4.94
N ALA A 185 8.64 -6.03 -5.37
CA ALA A 185 8.79 -4.70 -4.77
C ALA A 185 8.32 -4.68 -3.31
N ILE A 186 7.20 -5.36 -3.00
CA ILE A 186 6.72 -5.54 -1.62
C ILE A 186 7.75 -6.33 -0.80
N SER A 187 8.30 -7.41 -1.36
CA SER A 187 9.29 -8.24 -0.69
C SER A 187 10.58 -7.48 -0.39
N GLU A 188 11.07 -6.67 -1.32
CA GLU A 188 12.22 -5.78 -1.13
C GLU A 188 11.98 -4.83 0.06
N TYR A 189 10.83 -4.15 0.07
CA TYR A 189 10.43 -3.28 1.18
C TYR A 189 10.36 -4.03 2.53
N THR A 190 9.73 -5.21 2.55
CA THR A 190 9.60 -6.03 3.77
C THR A 190 10.97 -6.50 4.27
N GLN A 191 11.92 -6.81 3.39
CA GLN A 191 13.28 -7.19 3.77
C GLN A 191 14.05 -6.01 4.37
N LEU A 192 13.96 -4.83 3.75
CA LEU A 192 14.60 -3.61 4.26
C LEU A 192 14.13 -3.27 5.68
N THR A 193 12.82 -3.31 5.92
CA THR A 193 12.24 -3.01 7.24
C THR A 193 12.58 -4.06 8.30
N LYS A 194 12.62 -5.34 7.95
CA LYS A 194 13.04 -6.42 8.87
C LYS A 194 14.50 -6.29 9.27
N SER A 195 15.40 -6.01 8.32
CA SER A 195 16.85 -5.93 8.58
C SER A 195 17.22 -4.89 9.63
N ARG A 196 16.48 -3.76 9.71
CA ARG A 196 16.67 -2.72 10.71
C ARG A 196 16.06 -3.05 12.08
N GLY A 197 14.92 -3.75 12.12
CA GLY A 197 14.28 -4.15 13.37
C GLY A 197 15.04 -5.21 14.18
N SER A 198 15.98 -5.94 13.55
CA SER A 198 16.83 -6.96 14.19
C SER A 198 18.19 -6.46 14.68
N ALA A 199 18.50 -5.17 14.49
CA ALA A 199 19.77 -4.57 14.91
C ALA A 199 19.67 -3.75 16.22
N GLY A 200 18.52 -3.80 16.90
CA GLY A 200 18.26 -3.13 18.19
C GLY A 200 18.11 -4.10 19.35
#